data_AF-A0ABD5KB73-F1
#
_entry.id   AF-A0ABD5KB73-F1
#
_cell.length_a   1.000
_cell.length_b   1.000
_cell.length_c   1.000
_cell.angle_alpha   90.00
_cell.angle_beta   90.00
_cell.angle_gamma   90.00
#
_symmetry.space_group_name_H-M   'P 1'
#
loop_
_entity.id
_entity.type
_entity.pdbx_description
1 polymer ?
#
loop_
_entity_poly.entity_id
_entity_poly.type
_entity_poly.pdbx_seq_one_letter_code
_entity_poly.pdbx_strand_id
1 'polypeptide(L)'
;MSDVRVVNIPITLDKERNIVFDLNAFIELEEIYGTHKQAVDALQKGGLKHIRAWLWAGLVHEDKGLTQEKVGSMFSYSDPEIILEISDKILRAASGNLPETKN
;
A
#
# COMPACT_ATOMS: atom_id res chain seq x y z
N MET A 1 9.65 16.05 -17.06
CA MET A 1 8.85 14.82 -16.91
C MET A 1 9.32 14.17 -15.63
N SER A 2 8.48 14.12 -14.60
CA SER A 2 8.80 13.38 -13.39
C SER A 2 8.91 11.92 -13.79
N ASP A 3 10.09 11.34 -13.62
CA ASP A 3 10.40 9.95 -13.95
C ASP A 3 9.69 9.08 -12.90
N VAL A 4 8.41 8.77 -13.14
CA VAL A 4 7.59 7.94 -12.26
C VAL A 4 8.21 6.55 -12.27
N ARG A 5 9.01 6.25 -11.24
CA ARG A 5 9.65 4.95 -11.10
C ARG A 5 8.81 4.11 -10.17
N VAL A 6 8.35 2.97 -10.69
CA VAL A 6 7.76 1.92 -9.88
C VAL A 6 8.81 1.45 -8.87
N VAL A 7 8.56 1.73 -7.59
CA VAL A 7 9.41 1.30 -6.49
C VAL A 7 8.95 -0.07 -6.02
N ASN A 8 9.88 -1.02 -5.99
CA ASN A 8 9.66 -2.35 -5.43
C ASN A 8 10.25 -2.38 -4.00
N ILE A 9 9.41 -2.63 -3.00
CA ILE A 9 9.82 -2.73 -1.60
C ILE A 9 9.53 -4.15 -1.08
N PRO A 10 10.53 -4.94 -0.67
CA PRO A 10 10.33 -6.27 -0.13
C PRO A 10 9.73 -6.25 1.28
N ILE A 11 8.85 -7.20 1.58
CA ILE A 11 8.24 -7.42 2.89
C ILE A 11 8.01 -8.91 3.15
N THR A 12 8.18 -9.34 4.39
CA THR A 12 7.84 -10.70 4.82
C THR A 12 6.51 -10.66 5.56
N LEU A 13 5.51 -11.36 5.01
CA LEU A 13 4.18 -11.50 5.59
C LEU A 13 3.92 -13.00 5.85
N ASP A 14 3.00 -13.61 5.10
CA ASP A 14 2.85 -15.08 5.01
C ASP A 14 4.01 -15.73 4.24
N LYS A 15 4.62 -14.98 3.31
CA LYS A 15 5.82 -15.31 2.56
C LYS A 15 6.58 -14.03 2.21
N GLU A 16 7.73 -14.16 1.57
CA GLU A 16 8.39 -13.01 0.93
C GLU A 16 7.50 -12.46 -0.20
N ARG A 17 7.28 -11.15 -0.17
CA ARG A 17 6.43 -10.41 -1.10
C ARG A 17 7.06 -9.06 -1.45
N ASN A 18 6.57 -8.45 -2.50
CA ASN A 18 7.00 -7.13 -2.96
C ASN A 18 5.83 -6.17 -3.04
N ILE A 19 5.92 -5.07 -2.30
CA ILE A 19 4.95 -3.97 -2.38
C ILE A 19 5.31 -3.14 -3.61
N VAL A 20 4.38 -3.06 -4.56
CA VAL A 20 4.49 -2.32 -5.81
C VAL A 20 3.21 -1.55 -6.06
N PHE A 21 3.31 -0.24 -6.23
CA PHE A 21 2.19 0.60 -6.66
C PHE A 21 2.33 0.93 -8.15
N ASP A 22 1.80 0.05 -9.00
CA ASP A 22 1.65 0.29 -10.43
C ASP A 22 0.29 0.97 -10.73
N LEU A 23 -0.04 1.13 -12.01
CA LEU A 23 -1.31 1.74 -12.41
C LEU A 23 -2.54 0.95 -11.89
N ASN A 24 -2.46 -0.38 -11.85
CA ASN A 24 -3.57 -1.20 -11.38
C ASN A 24 -3.80 -0.97 -9.88
N ALA A 25 -2.72 -0.95 -9.08
CA ALA A 25 -2.81 -0.66 -7.67
C ALA A 25 -3.50 0.69 -7.39
N PHE A 26 -3.21 1.72 -8.19
CA PHE A 26 -3.89 3.01 -8.05
C PHE A 26 -5.36 2.98 -8.47
N ILE A 27 -5.72 2.24 -9.53
CA ILE A 27 -7.12 2.06 -9.92
C ILE A 27 -7.90 1.37 -8.79
N GLU A 28 -7.36 0.29 -8.22
CA GLU A 28 -7.98 -0.42 -7.08
C GLU A 28 -8.17 0.50 -5.87
N LEU A 29 -7.22 1.40 -5.60
CA LEU A 29 -7.35 2.41 -4.55
C LEU A 29 -8.41 3.46 -4.90
N GLU A 30 -8.50 3.92 -6.15
CA GLU A 30 -9.54 4.85 -6.57
C GLU A 30 -10.94 4.24 -6.48
N GLU A 31 -11.11 2.95 -6.77
CA GLU A 31 -12.40 2.28 -6.57
C GLU A 31 -12.83 2.25 -5.10
N ILE A 32 -11.88 2.16 -4.16
CA ILE A 32 -12.14 2.18 -2.72
C ILE A 32 -12.41 3.60 -2.19
N TYR A 33 -11.61 4.57 -2.64
CA TYR A 33 -11.55 5.92 -2.04
C TYR A 33 -12.24 7.02 -2.86
N GLY A 34 -12.53 6.75 -4.13
CA GLY A 34 -13.11 7.67 -5.10
C GLY A 34 -12.09 8.44 -5.93
N THR A 35 -10.99 8.89 -5.31
CA THR A 35 -9.90 9.61 -6.00
C THR A 35 -8.54 9.25 -5.41
N HIS A 36 -7.48 9.38 -6.22
CA HIS A 36 -6.11 9.22 -5.76
C HIS A 36 -5.80 10.11 -4.54
N LYS A 37 -6.23 11.38 -4.56
CA LYS A 37 -6.03 12.30 -3.43
C LYS A 37 -6.66 11.76 -2.14
N GLN A 38 -7.89 11.27 -2.21
CA GLN A 38 -8.58 10.71 -1.03
C GLN A 38 -7.90 9.45 -0.51
N ALA A 39 -7.33 8.62 -1.39
CA ALA A 39 -6.55 7.46 -0.99
C ALA A 39 -5.30 7.86 -0.19
N VAL A 40 -4.56 8.88 -0.66
CA VAL A 40 -3.34 9.38 0.00
C VAL A 40 -3.69 10.06 1.33
N ASP A 41 -4.71 10.91 1.34
CA ASP A 41 -5.20 11.55 2.57
C ASP A 41 -5.62 10.49 3.61
N ALA A 42 -6.23 9.39 3.18
CA ALA A 42 -6.63 8.29 4.05
C ALA A 42 -5.43 7.52 4.63
N LEU A 43 -4.37 7.32 3.84
CA LEU A 43 -3.12 6.72 4.33
C LEU A 43 -2.45 7.62 5.39
N GLN A 44 -2.39 8.94 5.15
CA GLN A 44 -1.80 9.91 6.07
C GLN A 44 -2.58 10.05 7.39
N LYS A 45 -3.91 9.99 7.33
CA LYS A 45 -4.76 9.96 8.53
C LYS A 45 -4.53 8.72 9.39
N GLY A 46 -3.94 7.67 8.80
CA GLY A 46 -3.69 6.40 9.46
C GLY A 46 -4.97 5.61 9.72
N GLY A 47 -4.79 4.39 10.23
CA GLY A 47 -5.88 3.47 10.56
C GLY A 47 -5.79 2.15 9.82
N LEU A 48 -6.09 1.06 10.52
CA LEU A 48 -5.85 -0.31 10.04
C LEU A 48 -6.55 -0.63 8.73
N LYS A 49 -7.77 -0.11 8.52
CA LYS A 49 -8.50 -0.32 7.26
C LYS A 49 -7.76 0.26 6.06
N HIS A 50 -7.07 1.39 6.26
CA HIS A 50 -6.32 2.07 5.22
C HIS A 50 -5.02 1.34 4.95
N ILE A 51 -4.29 0.97 6.00
CA ILE A 51 -3.10 0.13 5.91
C ILE A 51 -3.39 -1.17 5.17
N ARG A 52 -4.49 -1.85 5.52
CA ARG A 52 -4.93 -3.09 4.86
C ARG A 52 -5.27 -2.89 3.38
N ALA A 53 -6.01 -1.84 3.04
CA ALA A 53 -6.37 -1.53 1.65
C ALA A 53 -5.13 -1.21 0.80
N TRP A 54 -4.22 -0.39 1.34
CA TRP A 54 -2.99 -0.01 0.67
C TRP A 54 -2.02 -1.18 0.51
N LEU A 55 -1.86 -2.01 1.54
CA LEU A 55 -1.03 -3.21 1.43
C LEU A 55 -1.60 -4.17 0.39
N TRP A 56 -2.92 -4.38 0.39
CA TRP A 56 -3.57 -5.23 -0.61
C TRP A 56 -3.34 -4.72 -2.03
N ALA A 57 -3.60 -3.44 -2.29
CA ALA A 57 -3.35 -2.84 -3.60
C ALA A 57 -1.88 -2.95 -4.02
N GLY A 58 -0.94 -2.88 -3.08
CA GLY A 58 0.48 -3.07 -3.35
C GLY A 58 0.89 -4.52 -3.65
N LEU A 59 0.02 -5.50 -3.44
CA LEU A 59 0.30 -6.94 -3.56
C LEU A 59 -0.52 -7.65 -4.64
N VAL A 60 -1.60 -7.05 -5.16
CA VAL A 60 -2.46 -7.69 -6.18
C VAL A 60 -1.74 -8.04 -7.48
N HIS A 61 -0.61 -7.38 -7.77
CA HIS A 61 0.23 -7.70 -8.93
C HIS A 61 0.86 -9.10 -8.82
N GLU A 62 1.14 -9.59 -7.61
CA GLU A 62 1.70 -10.93 -7.37
C GLU A 62 0.62 -12.02 -7.33
N ASP A 63 -0.62 -11.66 -6.94
CA ASP A 63 -1.73 -12.59 -6.77
C ASP A 63 -3.06 -11.89 -7.07
N LYS A 64 -3.61 -12.14 -8.26
CA LYS A 64 -4.89 -11.58 -8.69
C LYS A 64 -6.10 -12.10 -7.89
N GLY A 65 -5.95 -13.19 -7.13
CA GLY A 65 -6.98 -13.75 -6.26
C GLY A 65 -6.88 -13.27 -4.80
N LEU A 66 -5.97 -12.33 -4.53
CA LEU A 66 -5.76 -11.76 -3.22
C LEU A 66 -6.91 -10.82 -2.86
N THR A 67 -7.41 -10.92 -1.63
CA THR A 67 -8.46 -10.04 -1.10
C THR A 67 -7.92 -9.24 0.08
N GLN A 68 -8.55 -8.10 0.39
CA GLN A 68 -8.18 -7.33 1.59
C GLN A 68 -8.29 -8.15 2.87
N GLU A 69 -9.27 -9.06 2.94
CA GLU A 69 -9.45 -9.95 4.08
C GLU A 69 -8.26 -10.88 4.25
N LYS A 70 -7.83 -11.56 3.17
CA LYS A 70 -6.64 -12.43 3.19
C LYS A 70 -5.39 -11.66 3.62
N VAL A 71 -5.20 -10.44 3.13
CA VAL A 71 -4.08 -9.57 3.52
C VAL A 71 -4.14 -9.23 5.01
N GLY A 72 -5.32 -8.90 5.52
CA GLY A 72 -5.52 -8.65 6.95
C GLY A 72 -5.26 -9.88 7.84
N SER A 73 -5.31 -11.09 7.28
CA SER A 73 -4.95 -12.32 8.00
C SER A 73 -3.44 -12.61 8.01
N MET A 74 -2.62 -11.86 7.26
CA MET A 74 -1.17 -12.10 7.17
C MET A 74 -0.36 -11.47 8.29
N PHE A 75 -0.95 -10.55 9.06
CA PHE A 75 -0.30 -9.87 10.17
C PHE A 75 -1.30 -9.67 11.31
N SER A 76 -0.80 -9.67 12.55
CA SER A 76 -1.65 -9.56 13.74
C SER A 76 -1.70 -8.12 14.24
N TYR A 77 -2.88 -7.69 14.68
CA TYR A 77 -3.02 -6.43 15.42
C TYR A 77 -2.27 -6.44 16.77
N SER A 78 -2.01 -7.62 17.34
CA SER A 78 -1.25 -7.77 18.58
C SER A 78 0.24 -7.49 18.44
N ASP A 79 0.73 -7.32 17.21
CA ASP A 79 2.11 -6.99 16.90
C ASP A 79 2.15 -5.53 16.38
N PRO A 80 2.50 -4.56 17.23
CA PRO A 80 2.57 -3.16 16.80
C PRO A 80 3.79 -2.88 15.90
N GLU A 81 4.86 -3.69 15.99
CA GLU A 81 6.07 -3.50 15.21
C GLU A 81 5.80 -3.82 13.73
N ILE A 82 5.08 -4.92 13.45
CA ILE A 82 4.72 -5.26 12.05
C ILE A 82 3.79 -4.21 11.43
N ILE A 83 2.89 -3.59 12.20
CA ILE A 83 2.01 -2.52 11.70
C ILE A 83 2.84 -1.30 11.29
N LEU A 84 3.82 -0.92 12.10
CA LEU A 84 4.72 0.19 11.81
C LEU A 84 5.58 -0.10 10.59
N GLU A 85 6.15 -1.30 10.49
CA GLU A 85 6.95 -1.73 9.34
C GLU A 85 6.12 -1.70 8.04
N ILE A 86 4.91 -2.28 8.06
CA ILE A 86 4.01 -2.26 6.91
C ILE A 86 3.72 -0.82 6.49
N SER A 87 3.40 0.05 7.46
CA SER A 87 3.06 1.45 7.18
C SER A 87 4.24 2.21 6.55
N ASP A 88 5.46 2.03 7.08
CA ASP A 88 6.68 2.61 6.49
C ASP A 88 6.92 2.12 5.06
N LYS A 89 6.84 0.81 4.84
CA LYS A 89 7.08 0.21 3.53
C LYS A 89 6.04 0.65 2.49
N ILE A 90 4.78 0.78 2.88
CA ILE A 90 3.73 1.35 2.03
C ILE A 90 4.10 2.79 1.64
N LEU A 91 4.47 3.64 2.60
CA LEU A 91 4.82 5.04 2.33
C LEU A 91 6.02 5.15 1.39
N ARG A 92 7.06 4.33 1.58
CA ARG A 92 8.26 4.32 0.72
C ARG A 92 7.97 3.83 -0.69
N ALA A 93 7.11 2.82 -0.84
CA ALA A 93 6.68 2.35 -2.15
C ALA A 93 5.79 3.39 -2.85
N ALA A 94 4.91 4.07 -2.10
CA ALA A 94 4.03 5.11 -2.63
C ALA A 94 4.78 6.40 -3.00
N SER A 95 5.81 6.79 -2.23
CA SER A 95 6.55 8.04 -2.44
C SER A 95 7.28 8.14 -3.78
N GLY A 96 7.59 7.01 -4.44
CA GLY A 96 8.09 7.04 -5.83
C GLY A 96 7.09 7.59 -6.85
N ASN A 97 5.80 7.62 -6.47
CA ASN A 97 4.67 8.00 -7.32
C ASN A 97 3.89 9.20 -6.77
N LEU A 98 4.16 9.65 -5.54
CA LEU A 98 3.50 10.81 -4.95
C LEU A 98 4.14 12.10 -5.50
N PRO A 99 3.34 13.08 -5.96
CA PRO A 99 3.89 14.39 -6.31
C PRO A 99 4.56 14.99 -5.07
N GLU A 100 5.80 15.45 -5.21
CA GLU A 100 6.50 16.16 -4.13
C GLU A 100 5.58 17.24 -3.56
N THR A 101 5.22 17.12 -2.29
CA THR A 101 4.62 18.23 -1.54
C THR A 101 5.68 19.30 -1.41
N LYS A 102 5.70 20.22 -2.39
CA LYS A 102 6.38 21.50 -2.26
C LYS A 102 5.71 22.26 -1.12
N ASN A 103 6.29 22.19 0.07
CA ASN A 103 6.13 23.22 1.09
C ASN A 103 7.02 24.40 0.74
#